data_AF-A0A2V6TDZ4-F1
#
_entry.id   AF-A0A2V6TDZ4-F1
#
_cell.length_a   1.000
_cell.length_b   1.000
_cell.length_c   1.000
_cell.angle_alpha   90.00
_cell.angle_beta   90.00
_cell.angle_gamma   90.00
#
_symmetry.space_group_name_H-M   'P 1'
#
loop_
_entity.id
_entity.type
_entity.pdbx_description
1 polymer ?
#
loop_
_entity_poly.entity_id
_entity_poly.type
_entity_poly.pdbx_seq_one_letter_code
_entity_poly.pdbx_strand_id
1 'polypeptide(L)'
;MRIVGGGDRGRRLYAPRGRGTRPTAERVRVLDLFAGTGAVGIEALSRGAARSVFVEKEREAVRALRRNLAALGASRKAARVVVGDVVTVLPLLAREEAPVDLAFLDPPYAAPRISRALDALVQSGLLGPGARVVVQHFAKGFVDAVPGLVSDREP
;
A
#
# COMPACT_ATOMS: atom_id res chain seq x y z
N MET A 1 -7.19 -19.10 13.22
CA MET A 1 -6.45 -17.83 13.01
C MET A 1 -5.07 -17.97 13.68
N ARG A 2 -4.06 -17.19 13.28
CA ARG A 2 -2.75 -17.15 13.97
C ARG A 2 -2.21 -15.73 14.07
N ILE A 3 -1.47 -15.43 15.14
CA ILE A 3 -0.79 -14.15 15.32
C ILE A 3 0.39 -14.07 14.36
N VAL A 4 0.51 -12.96 13.61
CA VAL A 4 1.51 -12.77 12.55
C VAL A 4 2.70 -11.90 12.95
N GLY A 5 2.58 -11.08 14.00
CA GLY A 5 3.65 -10.19 14.48
C GLY A 5 3.56 -9.92 15.99
N GLY A 6 4.54 -9.20 16.54
CA GLY A 6 4.65 -8.91 17.98
C GLY A 6 5.21 -10.07 18.81
N GLY A 7 5.24 -9.90 20.14
CA GLY A 7 5.81 -10.87 21.09
C GLY A 7 5.15 -12.26 21.08
N ASP A 8 3.90 -12.35 20.63
CA ASP A 8 3.14 -13.60 20.53
C ASP A 8 3.11 -14.21 19.11
N ARG A 9 4.02 -13.80 18.20
CA ARG A 9 4.06 -14.28 16.80
C ARG A 9 4.01 -15.82 16.73
N GLY A 10 3.11 -16.35 15.91
CA GLY A 10 2.95 -17.78 15.66
C GLY A 10 1.88 -18.47 16.52
N ARG A 11 1.39 -17.83 17.58
CA ARG A 11 0.35 -18.39 18.47
C ARG A 11 -0.97 -18.57 17.71
N ARG A 12 -1.60 -19.73 17.88
CA ARG A 12 -2.91 -20.04 17.26
C ARG A 12 -4.04 -19.42 18.09
N LEU A 13 -4.98 -18.78 17.41
CA LEU A 13 -6.20 -18.22 18.00
C LEU A 13 -7.42 -18.99 17.52
N TYR A 14 -8.35 -19.21 18.43
CA TYR A 14 -9.68 -19.69 18.11
C TYR A 14 -10.39 -18.67 17.21
N ALA A 15 -11.04 -19.15 16.15
CA ALA A 15 -11.85 -18.32 15.28
C ALA A 15 -13.22 -19.00 15.10
N PRO A 16 -14.34 -18.26 15.21
CA PRO A 16 -15.67 -18.81 14.97
C PRO A 16 -15.76 -19.43 13.57
N ARG A 17 -16.52 -20.52 13.44
CA ARG A 17 -16.83 -21.10 12.12
C ARG A 17 -18.00 -20.35 11.50
N GLY A 18 -17.93 -20.04 10.20
CA GLY A 18 -19.00 -19.40 9.43
C GLY A 18 -18.62 -18.04 8.83
N ARG A 19 -19.54 -17.46 8.05
CA ARG A 19 -19.37 -16.14 7.39
C ARG A 19 -19.96 -14.97 8.19
N GLY A 20 -20.54 -15.23 9.37
CA GLY A 20 -21.26 -14.24 10.19
C GLY A 20 -20.36 -13.25 10.96
N THR A 21 -19.08 -13.54 11.08
CA THR A 21 -18.06 -12.59 11.52
C THR A 21 -17.20 -12.25 10.31
N ARG A 22 -16.93 -10.97 10.05
CA ARG A 22 -16.09 -10.51 8.92
C ARG A 22 -14.86 -11.41 8.81
N PRO A 23 -14.80 -12.33 7.84
CA PRO A 23 -13.73 -13.31 7.81
C PRO A 23 -12.46 -12.54 7.49
N THR A 24 -11.46 -12.64 8.35
CA THR A 24 -10.07 -12.17 8.11
C THR A 24 -9.40 -12.84 6.89
N ALA A 25 -10.18 -13.47 6.01
CA ALA A 25 -9.75 -14.30 4.90
C ALA A 25 -9.59 -13.51 3.58
N GLU A 26 -10.18 -12.32 3.47
CA GLU A 26 -9.79 -11.38 2.41
C GLU A 26 -8.53 -10.65 2.89
N ARG A 27 -7.39 -11.22 2.50
CA ARG A 27 -6.10 -10.59 2.74
C ARG A 27 -6.05 -9.27 1.96
N VAL A 28 -5.68 -8.20 2.66
CA VAL A 28 -5.57 -6.83 2.13
C VAL A 28 -4.63 -6.78 0.92
N ARG A 29 -5.02 -6.03 -0.12
CA ARG A 29 -4.16 -5.63 -1.24
C ARG A 29 -3.64 -4.22 -0.98
N VAL A 30 -2.33 -4.07 -1.10
CA VAL A 30 -1.62 -2.84 -0.73
C VAL A 30 -0.95 -2.23 -1.94
N LEU A 31 -1.01 -0.90 -2.04
CA LEU A 31 -0.29 -0.09 -3.01
C LEU A 31 0.65 0.86 -2.28
N ASP A 32 1.94 0.76 -2.54
CA ASP A 32 2.99 1.60 -1.97
C ASP A 32 3.54 2.51 -3.07
N LEU A 33 3.07 3.76 -3.12
CA LEU A 33 3.28 4.64 -4.29
C LEU A 33 4.64 5.34 -4.32
N PHE A 34 5.32 5.43 -3.19
CA PHE A 34 6.67 6.00 -3.09
C PHE A 34 7.53 5.03 -2.29
N ALA A 35 7.67 3.82 -2.83
CA ALA A 35 8.06 2.66 -2.05
C ALA A 35 9.46 2.77 -1.42
N GLY A 36 10.37 3.55 -2.01
CA GLY A 36 11.73 3.67 -1.50
C GLY A 36 12.40 2.29 -1.41
N THR A 37 12.84 1.92 -0.21
CA THR A 37 13.42 0.60 0.09
C THR A 37 12.38 -0.51 0.31
N GLY A 38 11.09 -0.17 0.31
CA GLY A 38 9.95 -1.07 0.43
C GLY A 38 9.44 -1.28 1.85
N ALA A 39 9.88 -0.49 2.83
CA ALA A 39 9.61 -0.74 4.24
C ALA A 39 8.12 -0.97 4.54
N VAL A 40 7.25 -0.10 4.03
CA VAL A 40 5.80 -0.14 4.29
C VAL A 40 5.15 -1.34 3.60
N GLY A 41 5.30 -1.50 2.29
CA GLY A 41 4.70 -2.64 1.59
C GLY A 41 5.26 -3.99 2.05
N ILE A 42 6.54 -4.08 2.43
CA ILE A 42 7.14 -5.30 3.02
C ILE A 42 6.49 -5.63 4.37
N GLU A 43 6.32 -4.63 5.24
CA GLU A 43 5.68 -4.83 6.54
C GLU A 43 4.23 -5.29 6.36
N ALA A 44 3.52 -4.74 5.35
CA ALA A 44 2.17 -5.18 5.03
C ALA A 44 2.14 -6.66 4.59
N LEU A 45 3.10 -7.10 3.75
CA LEU A 45 3.25 -8.52 3.40
C LEU A 45 3.53 -9.39 4.63
N SER A 46 4.42 -8.94 5.53
CA SER A 46 4.74 -9.62 6.79
C SER A 46 3.51 -9.81 7.68
N ARG A 47 2.62 -8.81 7.70
CA ARG A 47 1.33 -8.82 8.42
C ARG A 47 0.22 -9.59 7.71
N GLY A 48 0.50 -10.17 6.55
CA GLY A 48 -0.41 -11.08 5.86
C GLY A 48 -1.23 -10.46 4.74
N ALA A 49 -0.84 -9.29 4.22
CA ALA A 49 -1.38 -8.78 2.95
C ALA A 49 -1.28 -9.86 1.85
N ALA A 50 -2.29 -9.95 0.98
CA ALA A 50 -2.29 -10.91 -0.13
C ALA A 50 -1.30 -10.48 -1.20
N ARG A 51 -1.21 -9.16 -1.40
CA ARG A 51 -0.45 -8.55 -2.47
C ARG A 51 0.00 -7.16 -2.03
N SER A 52 1.23 -6.81 -2.40
CA SER A 52 1.77 -5.46 -2.30
C SER A 52 2.37 -5.07 -3.64
N VAL A 53 1.89 -3.98 -4.21
CA VAL A 53 2.42 -3.36 -5.43
C VAL A 53 3.24 -2.15 -5.01
N PHE A 54 4.48 -2.10 -5.46
CA PHE A 54 5.45 -1.06 -5.11
C PHE A 54 5.73 -0.22 -6.35
N VAL A 55 5.53 1.09 -6.26
CA VAL A 55 5.92 2.06 -7.29
C VAL A 55 7.12 2.85 -6.78
N GLU A 56 8.20 2.84 -7.57
CA GLU A 56 9.41 3.61 -7.26
C GLU A 56 10.12 3.99 -8.56
N LYS A 57 10.61 5.22 -8.65
CA LYS A 57 11.31 5.74 -9.84
C LYS A 57 12.83 5.76 -9.67
N GLU A 58 13.32 5.92 -8.44
CA GLU A 58 14.74 6.11 -8.16
C GLU A 58 15.49 4.78 -8.26
N ARG A 59 16.48 4.73 -9.14
CA ARG A 59 17.17 3.47 -9.49
C ARG A 59 17.82 2.80 -8.30
N GLU A 60 18.38 3.58 -7.37
CA GLU A 60 19.00 3.06 -6.14
C GLU A 60 17.98 2.45 -5.19
N ALA A 61 16.86 3.15 -4.97
CA ALA A 61 15.75 2.67 -4.16
C ALA A 61 15.16 1.37 -4.74
N VAL A 62 14.92 1.31 -6.06
CA VAL A 62 14.47 0.10 -6.75
C VAL A 62 15.44 -1.08 -6.54
N ARG A 63 16.75 -0.84 -6.61
CA ARG A 63 17.76 -1.89 -6.37
C ARG A 63 17.68 -2.42 -4.95
N ALA A 64 17.59 -1.52 -3.96
CA ALA A 64 17.45 -1.90 -2.55
C ALA A 64 16.15 -2.66 -2.28
N LEU A 65 15.01 -2.16 -2.78
CA LEU A 65 13.71 -2.80 -2.70
C LEU A 65 13.72 -4.23 -3.25
N ARG A 66 14.27 -4.42 -4.46
CA ARG A 66 14.37 -5.76 -5.08
C ARG A 66 15.23 -6.71 -4.25
N ARG A 67 16.34 -6.22 -3.68
CA ARG A 67 17.21 -7.01 -2.79
C ARG A 67 16.46 -7.42 -1.51
N ASN A 68 15.71 -6.50 -0.91
CA ASN A 68 14.91 -6.77 0.29
C ASN A 68 13.82 -7.82 0.03
N LEU A 69 13.08 -7.67 -1.07
CA LEU A 69 12.06 -8.65 -1.48
C LEU A 69 12.65 -10.04 -1.75
N ALA A 70 13.84 -10.10 -2.36
CA ALA A 70 14.54 -11.36 -2.59
C ALA A 70 14.98 -12.01 -1.26
N ALA A 71 15.53 -11.24 -0.33
CA ALA A 71 15.94 -11.74 0.99
C ALA A 71 14.75 -12.30 1.80
N LEU A 72 13.55 -11.77 1.60
CA LEU A 72 12.31 -12.25 2.22
C LEU A 72 11.70 -13.48 1.53
N GLY A 73 12.21 -13.89 0.37
CA GLY A 73 11.60 -14.93 -0.45
C GLY A 73 10.20 -14.55 -0.95
N ALA A 74 9.93 -13.25 -1.14
CA ALA A 74 8.63 -12.77 -1.58
C ALA A 74 8.33 -13.26 -3.00
N SER A 75 7.25 -14.02 -3.18
CA SER A 75 6.84 -14.48 -4.51
C SER A 75 6.37 -13.32 -5.39
N ARG A 76 6.52 -13.45 -6.72
CA ARG A 76 5.97 -12.49 -7.70
C ARG A 76 4.45 -12.34 -7.64
N LYS A 77 3.74 -13.34 -7.08
CA LYS A 77 2.29 -13.26 -6.85
C LYS A 77 1.96 -12.32 -5.69
N ALA A 78 2.80 -12.30 -4.66
CA ALA A 78 2.63 -11.47 -3.48
C ALA A 78 3.24 -10.06 -3.64
N ALA A 79 4.37 -9.92 -4.33
CA ALA A 79 5.07 -8.65 -4.48
C ALA A 79 5.30 -8.30 -5.96
N ARG A 80 4.89 -7.09 -6.36
CA ARG A 80 5.15 -6.54 -7.70
C ARG A 80 5.86 -5.21 -7.59
N VAL A 81 7.02 -5.06 -8.25
CA VAL A 81 7.75 -3.78 -8.34
C VAL A 81 7.53 -3.16 -9.71
N VAL A 82 7.11 -1.90 -9.72
CA VAL A 82 6.79 -1.09 -10.90
C VAL A 82 7.74 0.10 -10.88
N VAL A 83 8.54 0.24 -11.94
CA VAL A 83 9.54 1.31 -12.02
C VAL A 83 8.98 2.47 -12.82
N GLY A 84 8.78 3.62 -12.20
CA GLY A 84 8.26 4.81 -12.88
C GLY A 84 7.66 5.85 -11.94
N ASP A 85 7.29 6.99 -12.51
CA ASP A 85 6.57 8.04 -11.78
C ASP A 85 5.12 7.63 -11.50
N VAL A 86 4.65 7.90 -10.28
CA VAL A 86 3.32 7.52 -9.80
C VAL A 86 2.20 7.94 -10.74
N VAL A 87 2.19 9.21 -11.15
CA VAL A 87 1.11 9.75 -12.00
C VAL A 87 1.09 9.04 -13.35
N THR A 88 2.27 8.69 -13.87
CA THR A 88 2.42 7.99 -15.16
C THR A 88 1.99 6.53 -15.09
N VAL A 89 2.31 5.81 -13.99
CA VAL A 89 2.09 4.36 -13.93
C VAL A 89 0.68 3.97 -13.46
N LEU A 90 0.00 4.83 -12.70
CA LEU A 90 -1.31 4.54 -12.13
C LEU A 90 -2.37 4.08 -13.17
N PRO A 91 -2.53 4.74 -14.33
CA PRO A 91 -3.49 4.30 -15.36
C PRO A 91 -3.17 2.92 -15.95
N LEU A 92 -1.88 2.58 -16.04
CA LEU A 92 -1.44 1.27 -16.52
C LEU A 92 -1.71 0.20 -15.46
N LEU A 93 -1.42 0.51 -14.19
CA LEU A 93 -1.68 -0.39 -13.08
C LEU A 93 -3.16 -0.70 -12.92
N ALA A 94 -4.05 0.27 -13.13
CA ALA A 94 -5.50 0.07 -13.10
C ALA A 94 -6.00 -1.00 -14.09
N ARG A 95 -5.25 -1.26 -15.17
CA ARG A 95 -5.60 -2.28 -16.16
C ARG A 95 -5.11 -3.69 -15.79
N GLU A 96 -4.12 -3.77 -14.92
CA GLU A 96 -3.39 -5.01 -14.64
C GLU A 96 -3.59 -5.50 -13.20
N GLU A 97 -3.96 -4.60 -12.30
CA GLU A 97 -4.18 -4.88 -10.89
C GLU A 97 -5.66 -4.81 -10.55
N ALA A 98 -6.09 -5.68 -9.64
CA ALA A 98 -7.41 -5.52 -9.03
C ALA A 98 -7.40 -4.31 -8.08
N PRO A 99 -8.56 -3.74 -7.75
CA PRO A 99 -8.65 -2.67 -6.77
C PRO A 99 -7.96 -3.03 -5.45
N VAL A 100 -7.32 -2.03 -4.86
CA VAL A 100 -6.58 -2.14 -3.61
C VAL A 100 -7.41 -1.64 -2.44
N ASP A 101 -7.11 -2.17 -1.27
CA ASP A 101 -7.80 -1.85 -0.02
C ASP A 101 -7.06 -0.78 0.79
N LEU A 102 -5.75 -0.66 0.56
CA LEU A 102 -4.88 0.26 1.28
C LEU A 102 -3.81 0.83 0.34
N ALA A 103 -3.71 2.15 0.28
CA ALA A 103 -2.68 2.85 -0.46
C ALA A 103 -1.84 3.73 0.48
N PHE A 104 -0.53 3.72 0.30
CA PHE A 104 0.41 4.57 1.02
C PHE A 104 1.06 5.57 0.08
N LEU A 105 1.09 6.84 0.49
CA LEU A 105 1.80 7.92 -0.18
C LEU A 105 2.75 8.60 0.81
N ASP A 106 4.05 8.39 0.62
CA ASP A 106 5.11 9.11 1.34
C ASP A 106 6.11 9.74 0.34
N PRO A 107 5.68 10.75 -0.45
CA PRO A 107 6.56 11.36 -1.44
C PRO A 107 7.68 12.18 -0.77
N PRO A 108 8.89 12.19 -1.35
CA PRO A 108 9.97 13.05 -0.88
C PRO A 108 9.64 14.52 -1.18
N TYR A 109 9.35 15.29 -0.13
CA TYR A 109 9.15 16.74 -0.09
C TYR A 109 8.08 17.35 -1.04
N ALA A 110 7.28 18.26 -0.46
CA ALA A 110 6.35 19.22 -1.07
C ALA A 110 4.89 18.75 -1.36
N ALA A 111 3.95 19.56 -0.86
CA ALA A 111 2.49 19.40 -1.00
C ALA A 111 1.98 19.24 -2.45
N PRO A 112 2.50 19.94 -3.48
CA PRO A 112 1.97 19.82 -4.85
C PRO A 112 2.11 18.43 -5.48
N ARG A 113 3.10 17.62 -5.07
CA ARG A 113 3.24 16.23 -5.54
C ARG A 113 2.19 15.32 -4.92
N ILE A 114 1.85 15.56 -3.65
CA ILE A 114 0.83 14.79 -2.93
C ILE A 114 -0.52 14.95 -3.62
N SER A 115 -0.98 16.20 -3.85
CA SER A 115 -2.28 16.45 -4.47
C SER A 115 -2.38 15.79 -5.85
N ARG A 116 -1.36 15.95 -6.70
CA ARG A 116 -1.34 15.32 -8.04
C ARG A 116 -1.36 13.79 -7.98
N ALA A 117 -0.63 13.19 -7.06
CA ALA A 117 -0.62 11.74 -6.90
C ALA A 117 -1.95 11.21 -6.37
N LEU A 118 -2.59 11.93 -5.45
CA LEU A 118 -3.92 11.59 -4.94
C LEU A 118 -5.00 11.71 -6.03
N ASP A 119 -5.00 12.80 -6.79
CA ASP A 119 -5.93 12.99 -7.91
C ASP A 119 -5.79 11.85 -8.93
N ALA A 120 -4.54 11.54 -9.32
CA ALA A 120 -4.26 10.43 -10.24
C ALA A 120 -4.71 9.08 -9.66
N LEU A 121 -4.53 8.86 -8.35
CA LEU A 121 -4.93 7.62 -7.69
C LEU A 121 -6.45 7.46 -7.71
N VAL A 122 -7.19 8.50 -7.36
CA VAL A 122 -8.68 8.48 -7.41
C VAL A 122 -9.14 8.25 -8.85
N GLN A 123 -8.60 8.99 -9.81
CA GLN A 123 -8.99 8.87 -11.23
C GLN A 123 -8.62 7.51 -11.85
N SER A 124 -7.59 6.84 -11.33
CA SER A 124 -7.20 5.53 -11.83
C SER A 124 -8.24 4.43 -11.59
N GLY A 125 -9.15 4.61 -10.62
CA GLY A 125 -10.11 3.58 -10.23
C GLY A 125 -9.48 2.38 -9.49
N LEU A 126 -8.21 2.49 -9.06
CA LEU A 126 -7.52 1.45 -8.30
C LEU A 126 -8.02 1.33 -6.85
N LEU A 127 -8.75 2.31 -6.32
CA LEU A 127 -9.27 2.25 -4.96
C LEU A 127 -10.57 1.45 -4.92
N GLY A 128 -10.57 0.35 -4.18
CA GLY A 128 -11.79 -0.41 -3.91
C GLY A 128 -12.78 0.35 -3.02
N PRO A 129 -14.05 -0.07 -2.95
CA PRO A 129 -15.01 0.51 -2.02
C PRO A 129 -14.51 0.41 -0.57
N GLY A 130 -14.42 1.55 0.12
CA GLY A 130 -13.91 1.61 1.49
C GLY A 130 -12.39 1.48 1.64
N ALA A 131 -11.65 1.56 0.52
CA ALA A 131 -10.20 1.61 0.57
C ALA A 131 -9.70 2.82 1.37
N ARG A 132 -8.59 2.65 2.09
CA ARG A 132 -7.95 3.72 2.87
C ARG A 132 -6.70 4.21 2.16
N VAL A 133 -6.49 5.52 2.19
CA VAL A 133 -5.28 6.16 1.70
C VAL A 133 -4.57 6.79 2.88
N VAL A 134 -3.33 6.39 3.12
CA VAL A 134 -2.48 6.94 4.18
C VAL A 134 -1.46 7.84 3.52
N VAL A 135 -1.47 9.12 3.90
CA VAL A 135 -0.58 10.13 3.34
C VAL A 135 0.35 10.63 4.45
N GLN A 136 1.64 10.49 4.22
CA GLN A 136 2.66 11.07 5.08
C GLN A 136 3.11 12.41 4.49
N HIS A 137 3.09 13.45 5.33
CA HIS A 137 3.51 14.79 4.95
C HIS A 137 4.10 15.54 6.15
N PHE A 138 4.83 16.63 5.91
CA PHE A 138 5.33 17.49 6.98
C PHE A 138 4.17 18.11 7.78
N ALA A 139 4.34 18.27 9.09
CA ALA A 139 3.30 18.84 9.98
C ALA A 139 2.80 20.23 9.55
N LYS A 140 3.65 21.04 8.90
CA LYS A 140 3.27 22.36 8.35
C LYS A 140 2.63 22.30 6.95
N GLY A 141 2.62 21.13 6.32
CA GLY A 141 2.01 20.91 5.02
C GLY A 141 0.51 20.70 5.15
N PHE A 142 -0.25 21.25 4.20
CA PHE A 142 -1.66 20.95 4.03
C PHE A 142 -1.83 20.00 2.84
N VAL A 143 -2.79 19.10 2.94
CA VAL A 143 -3.24 18.27 1.82
C VAL A 143 -4.65 18.72 1.53
N ASP A 144 -4.87 19.23 0.32
CA ASP A 144 -6.17 19.72 -0.10
C ASP A 144 -7.20 18.58 -0.07
N ALA A 145 -8.47 18.95 0.10
CA ALA A 145 -9.55 17.99 -0.01
C ALA A 145 -9.58 17.43 -1.44
N VAL A 146 -9.50 16.10 -1.55
CA VAL A 146 -9.54 15.40 -2.84
C VAL A 146 -10.93 14.81 -3.01
N PRO A 147 -11.68 15.15 -4.07
CA PRO A 147 -12.98 14.56 -4.34
C PRO A 147 -12.92 13.02 -4.33
N GLY A 148 -13.85 12.38 -3.64
CA GLY A 148 -13.90 10.92 -3.50
C GLY A 148 -13.11 10.36 -2.31
N LEU A 149 -12.36 11.19 -1.57
CA LEU A 149 -11.74 10.84 -0.30
C LEU A 149 -12.35 11.65 0.84
N VAL A 150 -12.52 11.00 2.00
CA VAL A 150 -12.88 11.66 3.25
C VAL A 150 -11.62 11.73 4.10
N SER A 151 -11.24 12.94 4.51
CA SER A 151 -10.06 13.16 5.35
C SER A 151 -10.38 12.89 6.81
N ASP A 152 -9.55 12.08 7.45
CA ASP A 152 -9.57 11.81 8.89
C ASP A 152 -8.14 12.06 9.40
N ARG A 153 -7.95 13.08 10.23
CA ARG A 153 -6.66 13.39 10.87
C ARG A 153 -6.77 12.98 12.34
N GLU A 154 -5.96 12.00 12.75
CA GLU A 154 -5.76 11.77 14.18
C GLU A 154 -5.11 13.04 14.79
N PRO A 155 -5.64 13.53 15.92
CA PRO A 155 -5.25 14.80 16.55
C PRO A 155 -3.81 14.81 17.09
#